data_AF-A0A671QB95-F1
#
_entry.id   AF-A0A671QB95-F1
#
_cell.length_a   1.000
_cell.length_b   1.000
_cell.length_c   1.000
_cell.angle_alpha   90.00
_cell.angle_beta   90.00
_cell.angle_gamma   90.00
#
_symmetry.space_group_name_H-M   'P 1'
#
loop_
_entity.id
_entity.type
_entity.pdbx_description
1 polymer ?
#
loop_
_entity_poly.entity_id
_entity_poly.type
_entity_poly.pdbx_seq_one_letter_code
_entity_poly.pdbx_strand_id
1 'polypeptide(L)'
;MKGLRSAITDTPEINLARENTKNVSDVQYRESVGSGTAVTDTPEMERVRRNQRNISDAKYKKAVDPVSVGVTPELERVKQNQQNISTQYTVHKSVNALLCCL
;
A
#
# COMPACT_ATOMS: atom_id res chain seq x y z
N MET A 1 -39.51 -35.51 -44.34
CA MET A 1 -38.98 -36.81 -43.89
C MET A 1 -38.50 -36.65 -42.46
N LYS A 2 -39.22 -37.24 -41.50
CA LYS A 2 -38.89 -37.14 -40.07
C LYS A 2 -37.66 -37.99 -39.82
N GLY A 3 -36.57 -37.35 -39.40
CA GLY A 3 -35.29 -38.00 -39.13
C GLY A 3 -35.48 -39.19 -38.20
N LEU A 4 -35.00 -40.34 -38.66
CA LEU A 4 -35.05 -41.61 -37.98
C LEU A 4 -34.20 -41.55 -36.70
N ARG A 5 -34.73 -40.95 -35.64
CA ARG A 5 -34.26 -41.16 -34.25
C ARG A 5 -34.79 -42.52 -33.79
N SER A 6 -34.43 -43.58 -34.51
CA SER A 6 -34.81 -44.95 -34.16
C SER A 6 -33.78 -45.53 -33.21
N ALA A 7 -34.16 -45.71 -31.95
CA ALA A 7 -33.75 -46.84 -31.11
C ALA A 7 -32.24 -47.18 -30.98
N ILE A 8 -31.33 -46.20 -31.10
CA ILE A 8 -29.90 -46.39 -30.79
C ILE A 8 -29.63 -45.90 -29.36
N THR A 9 -30.28 -46.49 -28.35
CA THR A 9 -30.07 -46.07 -26.95
C THR A 9 -29.70 -47.19 -25.98
N ASP A 10 -29.80 -48.46 -26.38
CA ASP A 10 -29.84 -49.55 -25.38
C ASP A 10 -28.73 -50.60 -25.55
N THR A 11 -27.73 -50.37 -26.42
CA THR A 11 -26.51 -51.19 -26.44
C THR A 11 -25.58 -50.73 -25.31
N PRO A 12 -25.01 -51.64 -24.49
CA PRO A 12 -24.15 -51.27 -23.36
C PRO A 12 -22.98 -50.36 -23.77
N GLU A 13 -22.45 -50.52 -24.98
CA GLU A 13 -21.36 -49.72 -25.54
C GLU A 13 -21.76 -48.26 -25.74
N ILE A 14 -23.01 -48.00 -26.14
CA ILE A 14 -23.51 -46.65 -26.42
C ILE A 14 -23.79 -45.91 -25.12
N ASN A 15 -24.29 -46.63 -24.11
CA ASN A 15 -24.44 -46.08 -22.76
C ASN A 15 -23.07 -45.75 -22.14
N LEU A 16 -22.09 -46.63 -22.29
CA LEU A 16 -20.73 -46.38 -21.84
C LEU A 16 -20.10 -45.19 -22.56
N ALA A 17 -20.23 -45.11 -23.88
CA ALA A 17 -19.72 -43.99 -24.67
C ALA A 17 -20.36 -42.65 -24.26
N ARG A 18 -21.68 -42.65 -23.98
CA ARG A 18 -22.40 -41.45 -23.53
C ARG A 18 -21.97 -41.00 -22.14
N GLU A 19 -21.86 -41.92 -21.18
CA GLU A 19 -21.40 -41.59 -19.82
C GLU A 19 -19.93 -41.16 -19.81
N ASN A 20 -19.07 -41.81 -20.60
CA ASN A 20 -17.68 -41.37 -20.77
C ASN A 20 -17.60 -39.98 -21.40
N THR A 21 -18.43 -39.66 -22.39
CA THR A 21 -18.48 -38.32 -23.00
C THR A 21 -18.90 -37.27 -21.97
N LYS A 22 -19.92 -37.55 -21.16
CA LYS A 22 -20.35 -36.67 -20.06
C LYS A 22 -19.24 -36.47 -19.04
N ASN A 23 -18.62 -37.57 -18.59
CA ASN A 23 -17.54 -37.53 -17.62
C ASN A 23 -16.34 -36.72 -18.13
N VAL A 24 -15.93 -36.93 -19.38
CA VAL A 24 -14.86 -36.15 -20.02
C VAL A 24 -15.24 -34.68 -20.10
N SER A 25 -16.48 -34.36 -20.49
CA SER A 25 -16.93 -32.96 -20.58
C SER A 25 -17.01 -32.28 -19.21
N ASP A 26 -17.41 -32.99 -18.16
CA ASP A 26 -17.48 -32.46 -16.80
C ASP A 26 -16.08 -32.27 -16.20
N VAL A 27 -15.17 -33.22 -16.44
CA VAL A 27 -13.75 -33.09 -16.08
C VAL A 27 -13.12 -31.89 -16.79
N GLN A 28 -13.34 -31.72 -18.09
CA GLN A 28 -12.83 -30.56 -18.84
C GLN A 28 -13.45 -29.24 -18.37
N TYR A 29 -14.74 -29.23 -18.04
CA TYR A 29 -15.38 -28.06 -17.46
C TYR A 29 -14.73 -27.71 -16.13
N ARG A 30 -14.62 -28.66 -15.19
CA ARG A 30 -13.99 -28.46 -13.87
C ARG A 30 -12.48 -28.16 -13.93
N GLU A 31 -11.77 -28.65 -14.94
CA GLU A 31 -10.37 -28.30 -15.22
C GLU A 31 -10.26 -26.85 -15.76
N SER A 32 -11.23 -26.42 -16.58
CA SER A 32 -11.30 -25.04 -17.09
C SER A 32 -11.77 -24.01 -16.05
N VAL A 33 -12.72 -24.38 -15.18
CA VAL A 33 -13.00 -23.70 -13.90
C VAL A 33 -12.07 -24.24 -12.83
N GLY A 34 -10.77 -24.24 -13.14
CA GLY A 34 -9.75 -24.35 -12.13
C GLY A 34 -10.11 -23.38 -11.01
N SER A 35 -10.30 -23.92 -9.81
CA SER A 35 -10.35 -23.10 -8.61
C SER A 35 -9.00 -22.40 -8.56
N GLY A 36 -8.93 -21.22 -9.16
CA GLY A 36 -7.87 -20.27 -8.91
C GLY A 36 -8.04 -19.90 -7.47
N THR A 37 -7.45 -20.69 -6.57
CA THR A 37 -7.07 -20.19 -5.26
C THR A 37 -6.35 -18.90 -5.59
N ALA A 38 -6.94 -17.75 -5.26
CA ALA A 38 -6.20 -16.51 -5.27
C ALA A 38 -4.97 -16.83 -4.44
N VAL A 39 -3.81 -16.98 -5.08
CA VAL A 39 -2.59 -17.33 -4.37
C VAL A 39 -2.18 -16.05 -3.68
N THR A 40 -2.86 -15.76 -2.59
CA THR A 40 -2.77 -14.50 -1.88
C THR A 40 -1.39 -14.35 -1.25
N ASP A 41 -0.69 -15.47 -1.03
CA ASP A 41 0.52 -15.55 -0.22
C ASP A 41 1.61 -16.42 -0.86
N THR A 42 2.01 -16.12 -2.10
CA THR A 42 3.33 -16.56 -2.58
C THR A 42 4.44 -15.77 -1.87
N PRO A 43 5.63 -16.37 -1.65
CA PRO A 43 6.81 -15.64 -1.15
C PRO A 43 7.12 -14.38 -1.98
N GLU A 44 6.86 -14.45 -3.29
CA GLU A 44 6.99 -13.35 -4.24
C GLU A 44 6.01 -12.21 -3.93
N MET A 45 4.75 -12.51 -3.61
CA MET A 45 3.75 -11.52 -3.22
C MET A 45 4.13 -10.83 -1.90
N GLU A 46 4.68 -11.57 -0.94
CA GLU A 46 5.22 -10.98 0.30
C GLU A 46 6.40 -10.04 0.02
N ARG A 47 7.32 -10.44 -0.87
CA ARG A 47 8.45 -9.60 -1.29
C ARG A 47 7.97 -8.31 -1.94
N VAL A 48 6.97 -8.38 -2.83
CA VAL A 48 6.38 -7.20 -3.46
C VAL A 48 5.71 -6.29 -2.42
N ARG A 49 4.91 -6.84 -1.49
CA ARG A 49 4.27 -6.07 -0.41
C ARG A 49 5.29 -5.38 0.51
N ARG A 50 6.36 -6.08 0.92
CA ARG A 50 7.46 -5.49 1.73
C ARG A 50 8.18 -4.39 0.95
N ASN A 51 8.49 -4.61 -0.33
CA ASN A 51 9.11 -3.58 -1.17
C ASN A 51 8.21 -2.37 -1.37
N GLN A 52 6.90 -2.57 -1.57
CA GLN A 52 5.94 -1.47 -1.69
C GLN A 52 5.89 -0.63 -0.41
N ARG A 53 5.86 -1.26 0.77
CA ARG A 53 5.92 -0.58 2.07
C ARG A 53 7.23 0.16 2.27
N ASN A 54 8.37 -0.46 1.93
CA ASN A 54 9.67 0.19 2.03
C ASN A 54 9.78 1.41 1.11
N ILE A 55 9.25 1.33 -0.12
CA ILE A 55 9.23 2.44 -1.07
C ILE A 55 8.27 3.54 -0.59
N SER A 56 7.09 3.21 -0.07
CA SER A 56 6.16 4.21 0.47
C SER A 56 6.75 4.94 1.68
N ASP A 57 7.38 4.19 2.58
CA ASP A 57 8.02 4.75 3.78
C ASP A 57 9.22 5.60 3.42
N ALA A 58 10.04 5.16 2.46
CA ALA A 58 11.15 5.96 1.94
C ALA A 58 10.66 7.24 1.25
N LYS A 59 9.53 7.22 0.53
CA LYS A 59 8.96 8.43 -0.09
C LYS A 59 8.44 9.41 0.97
N TYR A 60 7.77 8.92 2.01
CA TYR A 60 7.26 9.77 3.08
C TYR A 60 8.41 10.33 3.91
N LYS A 61 9.39 9.50 4.29
CA LYS A 61 10.56 9.93 5.04
C LYS A 61 11.49 10.82 4.23
N LYS A 62 11.62 10.67 2.91
CA LYS A 62 12.39 11.61 2.07
C LYS A 62 11.69 12.97 1.92
N ALA A 63 10.36 13.02 2.07
CA ALA A 63 9.62 14.28 2.19
C ALA A 63 9.71 14.89 3.61
N VAL A 64 10.10 14.09 4.61
CA VAL A 64 10.25 14.45 6.03
C VAL A 64 11.69 14.22 6.48
N ASP A 65 12.65 14.24 5.57
CA ASP A 65 14.00 14.60 5.97
C ASP A 65 13.84 16.06 6.34
N PRO A 66 14.22 16.50 7.55
CA PRO A 66 14.42 17.91 7.75
C PRO A 66 15.47 18.27 6.71
N VAL A 67 15.02 18.85 5.60
CA VAL A 67 15.87 19.69 4.78
C VAL A 67 16.58 20.50 5.83
N SER A 68 17.91 20.42 5.89
CA SER A 68 18.67 21.42 6.62
C SER A 68 18.36 22.70 5.88
N VAL A 69 17.22 23.32 6.23
CA VAL A 69 16.78 24.57 5.68
C VAL A 69 17.87 25.47 6.21
N GLY A 70 18.85 25.76 5.35
CA GLY A 70 19.91 26.71 5.67
C GLY A 70 19.25 27.96 6.23
N VAL A 71 19.98 28.72 7.05
CA VAL A 71 19.43 29.92 7.69
C VAL A 71 18.67 30.74 6.66
N THR A 72 17.34 30.75 6.76
CA THR A 72 16.51 31.57 5.87
C THR A 72 16.58 33.00 6.38
N PRO A 73 16.43 34.00 5.50
CA PRO A 73 16.32 35.39 5.93
C PRO A 73 15.24 35.59 7.00
N GLU A 74 14.15 34.81 6.97
CA GLU A 74 13.11 34.84 8.00
C GLU A 74 13.58 34.28 9.35
N LEU A 75 14.32 33.17 9.34
CA LEU A 75 14.85 32.57 10.57
C LEU A 75 15.88 33.48 11.24
N GLU A 76 16.70 34.17 10.44
CA GLU A 76 17.65 35.17 10.93
C GLU A 76 16.94 36.39 11.54
N ARG A 77 15.90 36.90 10.88
CA ARG A 77 15.03 37.95 11.43
C ARG A 77 14.42 37.55 12.78
N VAL A 78 13.88 36.33 12.87
CA VAL A 78 13.29 35.81 14.12
C VAL A 78 14.35 35.72 15.23
N LYS A 79 15.54 35.19 14.92
CA LYS A 79 16.63 35.04 15.90
C LYS A 79 17.12 36.41 16.40
N GLN A 80 17.31 37.38 15.51
CA GLN A 80 17.70 38.73 15.89
C GLN A 80 16.64 39.40 16.77
N ASN A 81 15.36 39.24 16.45
CA ASN A 81 14.27 39.78 17.27
C ASN A 81 14.23 39.13 18.67
N GLN A 82 14.44 37.82 18.77
CA GLN A 82 14.54 37.14 20.06
C GLN A 82 15.69 37.69 20.91
N GLN A 83 16.86 37.93 20.31
CA GLN A 83 18.01 38.53 20.98
C GLN A 83 17.73 39.97 21.43
N ASN A 84 17.11 40.78 20.59
CA ASN A 84 16.73 42.16 20.92
C ASN A 84 15.74 42.19 22.10
N ILE A 85 14.72 41.34 22.10
CA ILE A 85 13.74 41.26 23.20
C ILE A 85 14.42 40.79 24.50
N SER A 86 15.28 39.76 24.43
CA SER A 86 15.99 39.22 25.60
C SER A 86 16.96 40.24 26.22
N THR A 87 17.69 40.96 25.39
CA THR A 87 18.62 42.02 25.84
C THR A 87 17.85 43.19 26.44
N GLN A 88 16.78 43.66 25.80
CA GLN A 88 15.92 44.72 26.32
C GLN A 88 15.34 44.36 27.69
N TYR A 89 14.86 43.12 27.87
CA TYR A 89 14.36 42.63 29.15
C TYR A 89 15.44 42.63 30.23
N THR A 90 16.65 42.19 29.89
CA THR A 90 17.79 42.18 30.82
C THR A 90 18.18 43.58 31.26
N VAL A 91 18.26 44.52 30.31
CA VAL A 91 18.57 45.92 30.60
C VAL A 91 17.49 46.53 31.49
N HIS A 92 16.21 46.36 31.15
CA HIS A 92 15.09 46.85 31.97
C HIS A 92 15.15 46.32 33.40
N LYS A 93 15.42 45.02 33.57
CA LYS A 93 15.59 44.40 34.88
C LYS A 93 16.76 45.02 35.66
N SER A 94 17.90 45.26 35.00
CA SER A 94 19.10 45.84 35.62
C SER A 94 18.89 47.30 36.05
N VAL A 95 18.23 48.11 35.22
CA VAL A 95 17.91 49.52 35.52
C VAL A 95 16.94 49.61 36.69
N ASN A 96 15.89 48.78 36.72
CA ASN A 96 14.95 48.75 37.84
C ASN A 96 15.64 48.32 39.14
N ALA A 97 16.54 47.34 39.08
CA ALA A 97 17.29 46.92 40.26
C ALA A 97 18.17 48.05 40.82
N LEU A 98 18.85 48.80 39.94
CA LEU A 98 19.65 49.96 40.35
C LEU A 98 18.78 51.09 40.93
N LEU A 99 17.61 51.35 40.35
CA LEU A 99 16.66 52.34 40.86
C LEU A 99 16.12 51.96 42.24
N CYS A 100 15.87 50.68 42.51
CA CYS A 100 15.47 50.20 43.84
C CYS A 100 16.57 50.30 44.91
N CYS A 101 17.83 50.48 44.51
CA CYS A 101 18.96 50.60 45.42
C CYS A 101 19.35 52.06 45.76
N LEU A 102 18.67 53.05 45.18
CA LEU A 102 18.80 54.49 45.49
C LEU A 102 17.63 54.96 46.36
#